data_AF-A0A6M1U9X7-F1
#
_entry.id   AF-A0A6M1U9X7-F1
#
_cell.length_a   1.000
_cell.length_b   1.000
_cell.length_c   1.000
_cell.angle_alpha   90.00
_cell.angle_beta   90.00
_cell.angle_gamma   90.00
#
_symmetry.space_group_name_H-M   'P 1'
#
loop_
_entity.id
_entity.type
_entity.pdbx_description
1 polymer ?
#
loop_
_entity_poly.entity_id
_entity_poly.type
_entity_poly.pdbx_seq_one_letter_code
_entity_poly.pdbx_strand_id
1 'polypeptide(L)'
;MGMESWWLSLTDDQRSQCRSAFEYAINSSPDVVDKTNISDSTMSKQSLLRLFATAAMDTDFKESLFQMAENEAVRVGDYAELHYIYLAWWNMYKRLWKQDPNYFQKLEECLKKDMAIHEIFYEKIKAEGWRTLPGYPAFKELALLYERIGNIESAILVVEDAIARSVVEETSFERRLSRLRKMKEKTDGCRH
;
A
#
# COMPACT_ATOMS: atom_id res chain seq x y z
N MET A 1 -10.67 -9.85 -17.49
CA MET A 1 -9.52 -10.48 -18.17
C MET A 1 -8.93 -11.52 -17.21
N GLY A 2 -8.77 -12.78 -17.64
CA GLY A 2 -8.21 -13.84 -16.79
C GLY A 2 -6.67 -13.74 -16.67
N MET A 3 -6.07 -14.43 -15.70
CA MET A 3 -4.61 -14.45 -15.50
C MET A 3 -3.86 -14.89 -16.74
N GLU A 4 -4.36 -15.92 -17.43
CA GLU A 4 -3.76 -16.45 -18.66
C GLU A 4 -3.74 -15.41 -19.77
N SER A 5 -4.89 -14.76 -20.05
CA SER A 5 -4.95 -13.69 -21.04
C SER A 5 -4.04 -12.50 -20.70
N TRP A 6 -3.86 -12.19 -19.41
CA TRP A 6 -2.92 -11.16 -18.98
C TRP A 6 -1.46 -11.61 -19.17
N TRP A 7 -1.10 -12.82 -18.73
CA TRP A 7 0.25 -13.38 -18.90
C TRP A 7 0.67 -13.42 -20.38
N LEU A 8 -0.26 -13.82 -21.25
CA LEU A 8 -0.05 -13.84 -22.70
C LEU A 8 0.06 -12.44 -23.32
N SER A 9 -0.50 -11.41 -22.67
CA SER A 9 -0.35 -10.02 -23.11
C SER A 9 1.01 -9.39 -22.76
N LEU A 10 1.77 -10.00 -21.84
CA LEU A 10 3.07 -9.49 -21.41
C LEU A 10 4.14 -9.68 -22.49
N THR A 11 5.09 -8.75 -22.54
CA THR A 11 6.33 -8.92 -23.32
C THR A 11 7.22 -10.00 -22.68
N ASP A 12 8.16 -10.52 -23.44
CA ASP A 12 9.11 -11.52 -22.91
C ASP A 12 9.96 -10.97 -21.76
N ASP A 13 10.34 -9.68 -21.82
CA ASP A 13 11.04 -8.99 -20.73
C ASP A 13 10.20 -8.90 -19.46
N GLN A 14 8.90 -8.60 -19.58
CA GLN A 14 7.98 -8.55 -18.46
C GLN A 14 7.77 -9.94 -17.84
N ARG A 15 7.60 -10.98 -18.68
CA ARG A 15 7.53 -12.36 -18.20
C ARG A 15 8.81 -12.79 -17.53
N SER A 16 9.97 -12.41 -18.07
CA SER A 16 11.28 -12.67 -17.46
C SER A 16 11.40 -12.04 -16.08
N GLN A 17 10.97 -10.78 -15.91
CA GLN A 17 10.94 -10.13 -14.60
C GLN A 17 10.05 -10.86 -13.59
N CYS A 18 8.86 -11.29 -14.01
CA CYS A 18 7.96 -12.08 -13.15
C CYS A 18 8.58 -13.43 -12.74
N ARG A 19 9.23 -14.13 -13.67
CA ARG A 19 9.94 -15.39 -13.39
C ARG A 19 11.07 -15.19 -12.39
N SER A 20 11.92 -14.20 -12.59
CA SER A 20 13.03 -13.90 -11.66
C SER A 20 12.52 -13.51 -10.28
N ALA A 21 11.41 -12.76 -10.20
CA ALA A 21 10.76 -12.42 -8.93
C ALA A 21 10.27 -13.67 -8.19
N PHE A 22 9.64 -14.59 -8.91
CA PHE A 22 9.15 -15.87 -8.37
C PHE A 22 10.28 -16.75 -7.86
N GLU A 23 11.32 -16.94 -8.68
CA GLU A 23 12.48 -17.75 -8.34
C GLU A 23 13.18 -17.21 -7.10
N TYR A 24 13.39 -15.89 -7.02
CA TYR A 24 14.01 -15.26 -5.86
C TYR A 24 13.19 -15.43 -4.58
N ALA A 25 11.86 -15.28 -4.64
CA ALA A 25 11.02 -15.30 -3.46
C ALA A 25 10.64 -16.71 -2.98
N ILE A 26 10.48 -17.66 -3.91
CA ILE A 26 9.97 -19.01 -3.62
C ILE A 26 11.09 -20.05 -3.66
N ASN A 27 12.28 -19.72 -4.18
CA ASN A 27 13.40 -20.64 -4.37
C ASN A 27 12.96 -21.90 -5.13
N SER A 28 12.16 -21.70 -6.18
CA SER A 28 11.56 -22.73 -7.02
C SER A 28 11.80 -22.41 -8.50
N SER A 29 11.68 -23.42 -9.36
CA SER A 29 11.91 -23.28 -10.80
C SER A 29 10.96 -22.22 -11.40
N PRO A 30 11.48 -21.28 -12.21
CA PRO A 30 10.66 -20.23 -12.84
C PRO A 30 9.62 -20.78 -13.81
N ASP A 31 9.81 -21.99 -14.34
CA ASP A 31 8.89 -22.65 -15.28
C ASP A 31 7.53 -22.98 -14.64
N VAL A 32 7.43 -22.92 -13.30
CA VAL A 32 6.16 -23.09 -12.57
C VAL A 32 5.20 -21.94 -12.87
N VAL A 33 5.70 -20.73 -13.16
CA VAL A 33 4.88 -19.56 -13.50
C VAL A 33 4.22 -19.72 -14.88
N ASP A 34 4.87 -20.44 -15.79
CA ASP A 34 4.39 -20.67 -17.15
C ASP A 34 3.42 -21.85 -17.26
N LYS A 35 3.38 -22.73 -16.25
CA LYS A 35 2.38 -23.79 -16.20
C LYS A 35 1.04 -23.14 -15.90
N THR A 36 0.07 -23.39 -16.77
CA THR A 36 -1.31 -22.85 -16.81
C THR A 36 -2.05 -22.83 -15.46
N ASN A 37 -1.56 -23.57 -14.46
CA ASN A 37 -1.99 -23.52 -13.09
C ASN A 37 -0.95 -22.81 -12.21
N ILE A 38 -0.91 -21.48 -12.29
CA ILE A 38 -0.38 -20.63 -11.22
C ILE A 38 -1.06 -20.96 -9.86
N SER A 39 -2.23 -21.61 -9.89
CA SER A 39 -2.92 -22.22 -8.74
C SER A 39 -2.12 -23.31 -8.01
N ASP A 40 -1.05 -23.85 -8.59
CA ASP A 40 -0.17 -24.83 -7.94
C ASP A 40 0.93 -24.16 -7.11
N SER A 41 1.05 -22.82 -7.16
CA SER A 41 1.82 -22.09 -6.16
C SER A 41 1.04 -22.07 -4.85
N THR A 42 1.71 -22.28 -3.72
CA THR A 42 1.11 -22.16 -2.37
C THR A 42 0.64 -20.72 -2.05
N MET A 43 0.83 -19.78 -2.98
CA MET A 43 0.45 -18.37 -2.85
C MET A 43 -0.90 -18.11 -3.50
N SER A 44 -1.68 -17.22 -2.87
CA SER A 44 -2.88 -16.68 -3.49
C SER A 44 -2.54 -15.85 -4.75
N LYS A 45 -3.49 -15.72 -5.66
CA LYS A 45 -3.31 -14.95 -6.90
C LYS A 45 -2.93 -13.49 -6.62
N GLN A 46 -3.60 -12.84 -5.68
CA GLN A 46 -3.34 -11.46 -5.29
C GLN A 46 -1.95 -11.29 -4.66
N SER A 47 -1.50 -12.26 -3.84
CA SER A 47 -0.16 -12.23 -3.25
C SER A 47 0.92 -12.41 -4.31
N LEU A 48 0.69 -13.28 -5.31
CA LEU A 48 1.62 -13.47 -6.42
C LEU A 48 1.72 -12.22 -7.30
N LEU A 49 0.60 -11.58 -7.63
CA LEU A 49 0.60 -10.33 -8.39
C LEU A 49 1.35 -9.22 -7.64
N ARG A 50 1.16 -9.10 -6.31
CA ARG A 50 1.95 -8.19 -5.48
C ARG A 50 3.44 -8.53 -5.52
N LEU A 51 3.80 -9.81 -5.45
CA LEU A 51 5.19 -10.26 -5.53
C LEU A 51 5.82 -9.80 -6.86
N PHE A 52 5.16 -10.08 -7.99
CA PHE A 52 5.60 -9.61 -9.30
C PHE A 52 5.71 -8.09 -9.35
N ALA A 53 4.71 -7.38 -8.78
CA ALA A 53 4.75 -5.94 -8.70
C ALA A 53 6.03 -5.51 -7.99
N THR A 54 6.34 -6.01 -6.79
CA THR A 54 7.49 -5.56 -6.00
C THR A 54 8.84 -5.67 -6.74
N ALA A 55 9.01 -6.70 -7.57
CA ALA A 55 10.22 -6.95 -8.33
C ALA A 55 10.29 -6.22 -9.69
N ALA A 56 9.15 -5.82 -10.26
CA ALA A 56 9.12 -5.12 -11.55
C ALA A 56 9.92 -3.81 -11.49
N MET A 57 10.71 -3.56 -12.53
CA MET A 57 11.53 -2.35 -12.67
C MET A 57 10.77 -1.21 -13.33
N ASP A 58 9.97 -1.53 -14.35
CA ASP A 58 9.14 -0.56 -15.05
C ASP A 58 7.96 -0.10 -14.18
N THR A 59 7.75 1.22 -14.12
CA THR A 59 6.76 1.82 -13.20
C THR A 59 5.33 1.55 -13.68
N ASP A 60 5.06 1.69 -14.97
CA ASP A 60 3.71 1.48 -15.52
C ASP A 60 3.30 0.01 -15.40
N PHE A 61 4.24 -0.91 -15.67
CA PHE A 61 4.03 -2.33 -15.47
C PHE A 61 3.76 -2.66 -13.99
N LYS A 62 4.55 -2.10 -13.07
CA LYS A 62 4.36 -2.25 -11.62
C LYS A 62 2.98 -1.73 -11.17
N GLU A 63 2.53 -0.58 -11.66
CA GLU A 63 1.17 -0.06 -11.40
C GLU A 63 0.09 -1.01 -11.89
N SER A 64 0.23 -1.56 -13.11
CA SER A 64 -0.74 -2.49 -13.68
C SER A 64 -0.88 -3.77 -12.83
N LEU A 65 0.24 -4.29 -12.31
CA LEU A 65 0.28 -5.45 -11.43
C LEU A 65 -0.41 -5.18 -10.09
N PHE A 66 -0.15 -4.03 -9.46
CA PHE A 66 -0.83 -3.66 -8.23
C PHE A 66 -2.33 -3.46 -8.44
N GLN A 67 -2.76 -2.86 -9.55
CA GLN A 67 -4.17 -2.69 -9.87
C GLN A 67 -4.89 -4.05 -10.03
N MET A 68 -4.22 -5.02 -10.65
CA MET A 68 -4.75 -6.37 -10.76
C MET A 68 -4.81 -7.09 -9.40
N ALA A 69 -3.77 -6.92 -8.58
CA ALA A 69 -3.73 -7.48 -7.23
C ALA A 69 -4.86 -6.90 -6.36
N GLU A 70 -5.08 -5.58 -6.40
CA GLU A 70 -6.19 -4.89 -5.73
C GLU A 70 -7.53 -5.47 -6.15
N ASN A 71 -7.79 -5.54 -7.47
CA ASN A 71 -9.04 -6.06 -8.01
C ASN A 71 -9.31 -7.50 -7.56
N GLU A 72 -8.28 -8.35 -7.53
CA GLU A 72 -8.42 -9.73 -7.08
C GLU A 72 -8.67 -9.82 -5.58
N ALA A 73 -7.91 -9.09 -4.76
CA ALA A 73 -8.07 -9.07 -3.30
C ALA A 73 -9.46 -8.56 -2.89
N VAL A 74 -9.97 -7.50 -3.54
CA VAL A 74 -11.35 -7.01 -3.35
C VAL A 74 -12.37 -8.08 -3.74
N ARG A 75 -12.18 -8.75 -4.89
CA ARG A 75 -13.10 -9.80 -5.39
C ARG A 75 -13.24 -10.97 -4.42
N VAL A 76 -12.15 -11.38 -3.76
CA VAL A 76 -12.14 -12.51 -2.82
C VAL A 76 -12.32 -12.10 -1.36
N GLY A 77 -12.45 -10.80 -1.07
CA GLY A 77 -12.60 -10.27 0.29
C GLY A 77 -11.34 -10.43 1.16
N ASP A 78 -10.16 -10.43 0.54
CA ASP A 78 -8.88 -10.59 1.25
C ASP A 78 -8.28 -9.26 1.69
N TYR A 79 -8.90 -8.63 2.68
CA TYR A 79 -8.48 -7.31 3.21
C TYR A 79 -7.09 -7.32 3.87
N ALA A 80 -6.62 -8.47 4.34
CA ALA A 80 -5.26 -8.64 4.85
C ALA A 80 -4.25 -8.43 3.72
N GLU A 81 -4.39 -9.16 2.61
CA GLU A 81 -3.53 -8.96 1.46
C GLU A 81 -3.74 -7.58 0.82
N LEU A 82 -4.97 -7.07 0.78
CA LEU A 82 -5.25 -5.75 0.23
C LEU A 82 -4.47 -4.63 0.95
N HIS A 83 -4.37 -4.71 2.28
CA HIS A 83 -3.50 -3.81 3.05
C HIS A 83 -2.03 -3.92 2.60
N TYR A 84 -1.50 -5.14 2.44
CA TYR A 84 -0.11 -5.34 1.99
C TYR A 84 0.13 -4.89 0.55
N ILE A 85 -0.87 -4.99 -0.32
CA ILE A 85 -0.86 -4.43 -1.68
C ILE A 85 -0.72 -2.91 -1.61
N TYR A 86 -1.59 -2.23 -0.87
CA TYR A 86 -1.50 -0.78 -0.71
C TYR A 86 -0.19 -0.36 -0.06
N LEU A 87 0.24 -1.03 1.01
CA LEU A 87 1.52 -0.81 1.69
C LEU A 87 2.69 -0.80 0.70
N ALA A 88 2.77 -1.80 -0.18
CA ALA A 88 3.81 -1.86 -1.20
C ALA A 88 3.66 -0.74 -2.26
N TRP A 89 2.42 -0.45 -2.65
CA TRP A 89 2.10 0.50 -3.71
C TRP A 89 2.35 1.95 -3.30
N TRP A 90 1.83 2.41 -2.15
CA TRP A 90 2.12 3.76 -1.68
C TRP A 90 3.59 3.93 -1.30
N ASN A 91 4.31 2.87 -0.89
CA ASN A 91 5.75 2.94 -0.68
C ASN A 91 6.51 3.22 -1.99
N MET A 92 6.05 2.67 -3.12
CA MET A 92 6.55 3.04 -4.44
C MET A 92 6.28 4.53 -4.72
N TYR A 93 5.03 4.97 -4.58
CA TYR A 93 4.68 6.37 -4.82
C TYR A 93 5.43 7.34 -3.92
N LYS A 94 5.68 6.99 -2.66
CA LYS A 94 6.48 7.79 -1.74
C LYS A 94 7.93 7.97 -2.21
N ARG A 95 8.51 6.98 -2.89
CA ARG A 95 9.85 7.10 -3.50
C ARG A 95 9.80 7.96 -4.76
N LEU A 96 8.81 7.74 -5.62
CA LEU A 96 8.64 8.49 -6.87
C LEU A 96 8.32 9.97 -6.61
N TRP A 97 7.49 10.27 -5.62
CA TRP A 97 7.15 11.64 -5.24
C TRP A 97 8.34 12.48 -4.79
N LYS A 98 9.37 11.85 -4.21
CA LYS A 98 10.63 12.55 -3.89
C LYS A 98 11.39 13.02 -5.13
N GLN A 99 11.10 12.41 -6.29
CA GLN A 99 11.76 12.69 -7.57
C GLN A 99 10.87 13.54 -8.48
N ASP A 100 9.56 13.27 -8.47
CA ASP A 100 8.56 13.97 -9.27
C ASP A 100 7.30 14.28 -8.43
N PRO A 101 7.01 15.58 -8.16
CA PRO A 101 5.82 16.02 -7.44
C PRO A 101 4.49 15.53 -8.03
N ASN A 102 4.44 15.16 -9.31
CA ASN A 102 3.22 14.66 -9.96
C ASN A 102 2.68 13.36 -9.35
N TYR A 103 3.52 12.62 -8.62
CA TYR A 103 3.08 11.43 -7.87
C TYR A 103 2.38 11.75 -6.55
N PHE A 104 2.28 13.02 -6.15
CA PHE A 104 1.59 13.42 -4.92
C PHE A 104 0.16 12.87 -4.88
N GLN A 105 -0.62 13.12 -5.95
CA GLN A 105 -2.02 12.72 -5.99
C GLN A 105 -2.17 11.19 -5.93
N LYS A 106 -1.36 10.46 -6.70
CA LYS A 106 -1.34 8.99 -6.67
C LYS A 106 -0.98 8.44 -5.28
N LEU A 107 0.00 9.05 -4.61
CA LEU A 107 0.38 8.69 -3.25
C LEU A 107 -0.76 8.93 -2.26
N GLU A 108 -1.38 10.11 -2.32
CA GLU A 108 -2.48 10.52 -1.46
C GLU A 108 -3.69 9.57 -1.63
N GLU A 109 -4.09 9.30 -2.87
CA GLU A 109 -5.19 8.39 -3.19
C GLU A 109 -4.92 6.98 -2.67
N CYS A 110 -3.72 6.45 -2.89
CA CYS A 110 -3.35 5.11 -2.42
C CYS A 110 -3.33 5.01 -0.87
N LEU A 111 -2.87 6.05 -0.18
CA LEU A 111 -2.90 6.11 1.29
C LEU A 111 -4.34 6.18 1.82
N LYS A 112 -5.21 6.97 1.17
CA LYS A 112 -6.63 7.04 1.54
C LYS A 112 -7.36 5.72 1.33
N LYS A 113 -7.06 5.00 0.24
CA LYS A 113 -7.58 3.65 -0.01
C LYS A 113 -7.19 2.66 1.09
N ASP A 114 -5.93 2.70 1.54
CA ASP A 114 -5.44 1.88 2.64
C ASP A 114 -6.19 2.24 3.95
N MET A 115 -6.23 3.52 4.32
CA MET A 115 -6.97 3.98 5.51
C MET A 115 -8.46 3.57 5.51
N ALA A 116 -9.10 3.53 4.34
CA ALA A 116 -10.52 3.17 4.22
C ALA A 116 -10.81 1.71 4.63
N ILE A 117 -9.83 0.81 4.51
CA ILE A 117 -10.01 -0.62 4.85
C ILE A 117 -9.49 -0.99 6.25
N HIS A 118 -8.97 -0.01 7.00
CA HIS A 118 -8.33 -0.20 8.31
C HIS A 118 -9.17 -1.01 9.30
N GLU A 119 -10.45 -0.67 9.47
CA GLU A 119 -11.33 -1.35 10.44
C GLU A 119 -11.52 -2.82 10.07
N ILE A 120 -11.83 -3.10 8.80
CA ILE A 120 -12.03 -4.46 8.28
C ILE A 120 -10.75 -5.28 8.43
N PHE A 121 -9.60 -4.68 8.14
CA PHE A 121 -8.29 -5.31 8.33
C PHE A 121 -8.07 -5.71 9.80
N TYR A 122 -8.28 -4.78 10.74
CA TYR A 122 -8.11 -5.07 12.17
C TYR A 122 -9.09 -6.10 12.70
N GLU A 123 -10.35 -6.09 12.26
CA GLU A 123 -11.32 -7.12 12.62
C GLU A 123 -10.86 -8.51 12.16
N LYS A 124 -10.38 -8.63 10.92
CA LYS A 124 -9.87 -9.89 10.37
C LYS A 124 -8.66 -10.41 11.15
N ILE A 125 -7.67 -9.55 11.41
CA ILE A 125 -6.46 -9.90 12.17
C ILE A 125 -6.79 -10.33 13.60
N LYS A 126 -7.76 -9.68 14.26
CA LYS A 126 -8.25 -10.10 15.59
C LYS A 126 -8.92 -11.47 15.52
N ALA A 127 -9.77 -11.71 14.52
CA ALA A 127 -10.45 -12.99 14.33
C ALA A 127 -9.46 -14.15 14.06
N GLU A 128 -8.33 -13.87 13.41
CA GLU A 128 -7.23 -14.82 13.20
C GLU A 128 -6.40 -15.10 14.47
N GLY A 129 -6.72 -14.46 15.61
CA GLY A 129 -6.11 -14.75 16.90
C GLY A 129 -4.76 -14.07 17.15
N TRP A 130 -4.43 -13.02 16.40
CA TRP A 130 -3.20 -12.26 16.61
C TRP A 130 -3.22 -11.60 18.01
N ARG A 131 -2.19 -11.90 18.81
CA ARG A 131 -2.06 -11.37 20.19
C ARG A 131 -1.83 -9.87 20.25
N THR A 132 -1.22 -9.31 19.20
CA THR A 132 -0.89 -7.89 19.08
C THR A 132 -1.30 -7.40 17.70
N LEU A 133 -2.00 -6.28 17.65
CA LEU A 133 -2.35 -5.66 16.37
C LEU A 133 -1.09 -5.12 15.69
N PRO A 134 -0.91 -5.37 14.39
CA PRO A 134 0.16 -4.76 13.64
C PRO A 134 -0.03 -3.25 13.54
N GLY A 135 1.08 -2.53 13.47
CA GLY A 135 1.05 -1.09 13.18
C GLY A 135 0.44 -0.82 11.81
N TYR A 136 -0.25 0.31 11.67
CA TYR A 136 -0.95 0.67 10.44
C TYR A 136 -0.47 2.05 9.93
N PRO A 137 0.65 2.09 9.20
CA PRO A 137 1.39 3.34 8.96
C PRO A 137 0.70 4.33 8.01
N ALA A 138 -0.34 3.94 7.27
CA ALA A 138 -0.99 4.79 6.26
C ALA A 138 -1.44 6.16 6.82
N PHE A 139 -2.04 6.19 8.01
CA PHE A 139 -2.46 7.43 8.68
C PHE A 139 -1.28 8.37 8.97
N LYS A 140 -0.20 7.81 9.55
CA LYS A 140 1.03 8.56 9.83
C LYS A 140 1.63 9.14 8.54
N GLU A 141 1.69 8.32 7.50
CA GLU A 141 2.29 8.70 6.22
C GLU A 141 1.47 9.78 5.51
N LEU A 142 0.14 9.71 5.53
CA LEU A 142 -0.72 10.75 4.98
C LEU A 142 -0.63 12.06 5.78
N ALA A 143 -0.58 11.99 7.11
CA ALA A 143 -0.36 13.17 7.94
C ALA A 143 0.99 13.84 7.64
N LEU A 144 2.06 13.06 7.47
CA LEU A 144 3.38 13.56 7.08
C LEU A 144 3.41 14.14 5.66
N LEU A 145 2.64 13.55 4.74
CA LEU A 145 2.48 14.03 3.37
C LEU A 145 1.88 15.44 3.36
N TYR A 146 0.76 15.63 4.06
CA TYR A 146 0.11 16.94 4.18
C TYR A 146 0.97 17.96 4.92
N GLU A 147 1.63 17.55 6.00
CA GLU A 147 2.54 18.42 6.74
C GLU A 147 3.68 18.95 5.84
N ARG A 148 4.26 18.08 4.99
CA ARG A 148 5.37 18.45 4.11
C ARG A 148 4.97 19.50 3.06
N ILE A 149 3.72 19.49 2.60
CA ILE A 149 3.21 20.49 1.65
C ILE A 149 2.59 21.71 2.36
N GLY A 150 2.72 21.82 3.68
CA GLY A 150 2.19 22.93 4.47
C GLY A 150 0.68 22.88 4.71
N ASN A 151 0.00 21.80 4.34
CA ASN A 151 -1.42 21.62 4.62
C ASN A 151 -1.62 21.05 6.04
N ILE A 152 -1.41 21.92 7.03
CA ILE A 152 -1.46 21.53 8.46
C ILE A 152 -2.87 21.11 8.89
N GLU A 153 -3.91 21.68 8.30
CA GLU A 153 -5.30 21.33 8.60
C GLU A 153 -5.63 19.91 8.20
N SER A 154 -5.32 19.51 6.97
CA SER A 154 -5.51 18.12 6.56
C SER A 154 -4.62 17.15 7.35
N ALA A 155 -3.41 17.55 7.74
CA ALA A 155 -2.57 16.75 8.63
C ALA A 155 -3.21 16.52 10.00
N ILE A 156 -3.85 17.54 10.59
CA ILE A 156 -4.59 17.42 11.87
C ILE A 156 -5.76 16.45 11.72
N LEU A 157 -6.58 16.61 10.67
CA LEU A 157 -7.75 15.76 10.45
C LEU A 157 -7.41 14.28 10.34
N VAL A 158 -6.31 13.93 9.64
CA VAL A 158 -5.85 12.55 9.53
C VAL A 158 -5.41 11.98 10.89
N VAL A 159 -4.74 12.79 11.71
CA VAL A 159 -4.28 12.36 13.04
C VAL A 159 -5.46 12.19 14.00
N GLU A 160 -6.47 13.06 13.93
CA GLU A 160 -7.70 12.93 14.71
C GLU A 160 -8.48 11.67 14.31
N ASP A 161 -8.56 11.36 13.01
CA ASP A 161 -9.17 10.12 12.50
C ASP A 161 -8.41 8.87 12.99
N ALA A 162 -7.08 8.90 12.98
CA ALA A 162 -6.25 7.80 13.49
C ALA A 162 -6.49 7.52 14.98
N ILE A 163 -6.63 8.58 15.80
CA ILE A 163 -6.95 8.47 17.23
C ILE A 163 -8.36 7.90 17.41
N ALA A 164 -9.34 8.41 16.66
CA ALA A 164 -10.73 7.95 16.73
C ALA A 164 -10.85 6.45 16.41
N ARG A 165 -10.08 5.96 15.43
CA ARG A 165 -10.04 4.53 15.04
C ARG A 165 -9.08 3.69 15.87
N SER A 166 -8.47 4.26 16.91
CA SER A 166 -7.52 3.55 17.79
C SER A 166 -6.38 2.87 16.99
N VAL A 167 -5.85 3.56 15.98
CA VAL A 167 -4.76 3.06 15.13
C VAL A 167 -3.50 2.88 15.98
N VAL A 168 -2.85 1.71 15.85
CA VAL A 168 -1.60 1.42 16.57
C VAL A 168 -0.40 2.02 15.83
N GLU A 169 0.38 2.84 16.52
CA GLU A 169 1.64 3.43 16.04
C GLU A 169 2.72 3.39 17.14
N GLU A 170 3.99 3.20 16.76
CA GLU A 170 5.13 3.29 17.68
C GLU A 170 5.27 4.67 18.34
N THR A 171 4.92 5.74 17.61
CA THR A 171 4.95 7.12 18.12
C THR A 171 3.51 7.60 18.29
N SER A 172 3.15 8.05 19.49
CA SER A 172 1.77 8.46 19.80
C SER A 172 1.23 9.57 18.88
N PHE A 173 0.04 9.34 18.30
CA PHE A 173 -0.69 10.30 17.49
C PHE A 173 -1.05 11.57 18.28
N GLU A 174 -1.27 11.47 19.59
CA GLU A 174 -1.56 12.59 20.48
C GLU A 174 -0.39 13.58 20.56
N ARG A 175 0.85 13.07 20.57
CA ARG A 175 2.05 13.92 20.50
C ARG A 175 2.13 14.66 19.16
N ARG A 176 1.80 13.97 18.06
CA ARG A 176 1.76 14.57 16.72
C ARG A 176 0.68 15.65 16.63
N LEU A 177 -0.53 15.38 17.12
CA LEU A 177 -1.65 16.32 17.16
C LEU A 177 -1.27 17.59 17.93
N SER A 178 -0.69 17.44 19.12
CA SER A 178 -0.24 18.55 19.96
C SER A 178 0.77 19.45 19.23
N ARG A 179 1.70 18.86 18.47
CA ARG A 179 2.68 19.62 17.68
C ARG A 179 2.03 20.35 16.50
N LEU A 180 1.14 19.68 15.76
CA LEU A 180 0.46 20.28 14.61
C LEU A 180 -0.44 21.45 15.02
N ARG A 181 -1.15 21.35 16.16
CA ARG A 181 -1.94 22.47 16.71
C ARG A 181 -1.07 23.69 17.04
N LYS A 182 0.08 23.49 17.68
CA LYS A 182 1.07 24.57 17.93
C LYS A 182 1.60 25.18 16.64
N MET A 183 1.78 24.39 15.58
CA MET A 183 2.21 24.91 14.27
C MET A 183 1.11 25.79 13.66
N LYS A 184 -0.15 25.33 13.68
CA LYS A 184 -1.30 26.08 13.19
C LYS A 184 -1.46 27.43 13.91
N GLU A 185 -1.42 27.44 15.24
CA GLU A 185 -1.50 28.67 16.05
C GLU A 185 -0.42 29.69 15.68
N LYS A 186 0.81 29.24 15.45
CA LYS A 186 1.92 30.13 15.01
C LYS A 186 1.69 30.69 13.61
N THR A 187 1.18 29.88 12.69
CA THR A 187 0.89 30.33 11.32
C THR A 187 -0.26 31.34 11.29
N ASP A 188 -1.30 31.12 12.11
CA ASP A 188 -2.46 32.02 12.21
C ASP A 188 -2.09 33.33 12.91
N GLY A 189 -1.27 33.28 13.97
CA GLY A 189 -0.81 34.45 14.71
C GLY A 189 0.20 35.34 13.98
N CYS A 190 0.89 34.84 12.94
CA CYS A 190 1.78 35.65 12.09
C CYS A 190 1.05 36.39 10.96
N ARG A 191 -0.27 36.19 10.79
CA ARG A 191 -1.09 36.88 9.77
C ARG A 191 -1.84 38.10 10.32
N HIS A 192 -1.41 38.66 11.45
CA HIS A 192 -1.93 39.88 12.07
C HIS A 192 -0.81 40.92 12.20
#